data_AF-Q2FTV2-F1
#
_entry.id   AF-Q2FTV2-F1
#
_cell.length_a   1.000
_cell.length_b   1.000
_cell.length_c   1.000
_cell.angle_alpha   90.00
_cell.angle_beta   90.00
_cell.angle_gamma   90.00
#
_symmetry.space_group_name_H-M   'P 1'
#
loop_
_entity.id
_entity.type
_entity.pdbx_description
1 polymer ?
#
loop_
_entity_poly.entity_id
_entity_poly.type
_entity_poly.pdbx_seq_one_letter_code
_entity_poly.pdbx_strand_id
1 'polypeptide(L)'
;MLSVLPLTIKNTMRHLFRRPIVWIPGIYAGCIAALVIWLEFTGGMFLAGKIAMLGAIAFPFFLSVLNYHLETDEKNMKILVTVALRGYFPIVLPVIVLAGFVVVLALLLSVPLSIMGYGSDPFALTGLMLGIGIPALLFSLYIDNVAVCERTKIFGTLKRSMELVTVKIITAIWFFVVSGIIAVIVSVFGAFLWGAILGSRFTQFIEMNLTQQQEVFSQYTLTDWQALIGPEGIIVTALVFGFVTFLLVPSLFIFKYECYLDATDVVWDLSGERDEKGRHFRL
;
A
#
# COMPACT_ATOMS: atom_id res chain seq x y z
N MET A 1 -22.97 15.59 9.11
CA MET A 1 -21.88 14.76 8.57
C MET A 1 -22.23 13.29 8.77
N LEU A 2 -23.15 12.74 7.95
CA LEU A 2 -23.31 11.29 7.84
C LEU A 2 -22.09 10.76 7.07
N SER A 3 -21.48 9.68 7.56
CA SER A 3 -20.21 9.19 7.05
C SER A 3 -20.30 8.95 5.53
N VAL A 4 -19.34 9.51 4.79
CA VAL A 4 -19.17 9.25 3.34
C VAL A 4 -18.52 7.87 3.13
N LEU A 5 -18.02 7.27 4.22
CA LEU A 5 -17.37 5.96 4.32
C LEU A 5 -18.16 4.74 3.76
N PRO A 6 -19.46 4.54 4.05
CA PRO A 6 -20.21 3.44 3.45
C PRO A 6 -20.42 3.63 1.95
N LEU A 7 -20.45 4.88 1.46
CA LEU A 7 -20.57 5.18 0.05
C LEU A 7 -19.26 4.88 -0.70
N THR A 8 -18.12 5.29 -0.13
CA THR A 8 -16.79 4.99 -0.70
C THR A 8 -16.51 3.49 -0.71
N ILE A 9 -16.87 2.74 0.34
CA ILE A 9 -16.77 1.27 0.36
C ILE A 9 -17.67 0.64 -0.72
N LYS A 10 -18.91 1.11 -0.85
CA LYS A 10 -19.85 0.61 -1.87
C LYS A 10 -19.35 0.86 -3.29
N ASN A 11 -18.79 2.04 -3.56
CA ASN A 11 -18.21 2.38 -4.85
C ASN A 11 -16.95 1.55 -5.13
N THR A 12 -16.09 1.36 -4.12
CA THR A 12 -14.91 0.49 -4.21
C THR A 12 -15.29 -0.91 -4.67
N MET A 13 -16.28 -1.52 -4.00
CA MET A 13 -16.78 -2.85 -4.37
C MET A 13 -17.36 -2.85 -5.79
N ARG A 14 -18.10 -1.81 -6.18
CA ARG A 14 -18.64 -1.67 -7.53
C ARG A 14 -17.52 -1.63 -8.59
N HIS A 15 -16.46 -0.86 -8.37
CA HIS A 15 -15.32 -0.77 -9.29
C HIS A 15 -14.60 -2.11 -9.40
N LEU A 16 -14.37 -2.78 -8.27
CA LEU A 16 -13.72 -4.09 -8.19
C LEU A 16 -14.46 -5.16 -9.02
N PHE A 17 -15.79 -5.19 -8.95
CA PHE A 17 -16.59 -6.17 -9.70
C PHE A 17 -16.86 -5.80 -11.16
N ARG A 18 -16.88 -4.50 -11.52
CA ARG A 18 -17.28 -4.07 -12.87
C ARG A 18 -16.12 -3.84 -13.84
N ARG A 19 -14.90 -3.61 -13.34
CA ARG A 19 -13.76 -3.24 -14.19
C ARG A 19 -12.64 -4.28 -14.04
N PRO A 20 -12.45 -5.21 -15.00
CA PRO A 20 -11.41 -6.25 -14.88
C PRO A 20 -9.99 -5.68 -14.86
N ILE A 21 -9.77 -4.50 -15.46
CA ILE A 21 -8.46 -3.84 -15.54
C ILE A 21 -7.93 -3.43 -14.15
N VAL A 22 -8.81 -3.17 -13.18
CA VAL A 22 -8.37 -2.75 -11.82
C VAL A 22 -7.65 -3.85 -11.07
N TRP A 23 -7.73 -5.10 -11.53
CA TRP A 23 -7.06 -6.24 -10.93
C TRP A 23 -5.60 -6.38 -11.36
N ILE A 24 -5.16 -5.69 -12.42
CA ILE A 24 -3.79 -5.82 -12.95
C ILE A 24 -2.71 -5.54 -11.88
N PRO A 25 -2.80 -4.46 -11.07
CA PRO A 25 -1.84 -4.24 -9.98
C PRO A 25 -1.84 -5.38 -8.94
N GLY A 26 -3.00 -5.98 -8.69
CA GLY A 26 -3.14 -7.15 -7.83
C GLY A 26 -2.49 -8.39 -8.40
N ILE A 27 -2.70 -8.69 -9.68
CA ILE A 27 -2.07 -9.84 -10.37
C ILE A 27 -0.56 -9.69 -10.30
N TYR A 28 -0.06 -8.51 -10.65
CA TYR A 28 1.36 -8.22 -10.60
C TYR A 28 1.94 -8.41 -9.19
N ALA A 29 1.36 -7.76 -8.18
CA ALA A 29 1.84 -7.85 -6.81
C ALA A 29 1.73 -9.26 -6.23
N GLY A 30 0.65 -9.98 -6.54
CA GLY A 30 0.46 -11.37 -6.14
C GLY A 30 1.48 -12.32 -6.76
N CYS A 31 1.79 -12.17 -8.05
CA CYS A 31 2.85 -12.95 -8.71
C CYS A 31 4.23 -12.66 -8.11
N ILE A 32 4.56 -11.39 -7.86
CA ILE A 32 5.82 -11.03 -7.20
C ILE A 32 5.87 -11.61 -5.78
N ALA A 33 4.82 -11.47 -4.99
CA ALA A 33 4.77 -12.00 -3.63
C ALA A 33 4.94 -13.53 -3.61
N ALA A 34 4.22 -14.26 -4.47
CA ALA A 34 4.37 -15.71 -4.58
C ALA A 34 5.80 -16.10 -4.96
N LEU A 35 6.41 -15.40 -5.92
CA LEU A 35 7.75 -15.70 -6.38
C LEU A 35 8.82 -15.38 -5.33
N VAL A 36 8.65 -14.30 -4.57
CA VAL A 36 9.53 -13.94 -3.45
C VAL A 36 9.49 -15.01 -2.38
N ILE A 37 8.29 -15.41 -1.93
CA ILE A 37 8.12 -16.47 -0.93
C ILE A 37 8.73 -17.78 -1.43
N TRP A 38 8.43 -18.18 -2.67
CA TRP A 38 8.99 -19.41 -3.24
C TRP A 38 10.53 -19.40 -3.25
N LEU A 39 11.15 -18.26 -3.58
CA LEU A 39 12.61 -18.12 -3.56
C LEU A 39 13.20 -18.11 -2.16
N GLU A 40 12.55 -17.47 -1.20
CA GLU A 40 12.99 -17.49 0.20
C GLU A 40 13.05 -18.93 0.74
N PHE A 41 12.03 -19.73 0.43
CA PHE A 41 11.93 -21.12 0.89
C PHE A 41 12.77 -22.12 0.08
N THR A 42 13.34 -21.74 -1.07
CA THR A 42 14.19 -22.62 -1.90
C THR A 42 15.68 -22.28 -1.84
N GLY A 43 16.09 -21.42 -0.90
CA GLY A 43 17.49 -20.99 -0.74
C GLY A 43 17.90 -19.83 -1.63
N GLY A 44 16.96 -19.25 -2.39
CA GLY A 44 17.13 -18.08 -3.24
C GLY A 44 16.95 -16.74 -2.53
N MET A 45 17.20 -16.63 -1.22
CA MET A 45 16.91 -15.44 -0.40
C MET A 45 17.52 -14.14 -0.97
N PHE A 46 18.76 -14.21 -1.48
CA PHE A 46 19.40 -13.05 -2.13
C PHE A 46 18.67 -12.60 -3.39
N LEU A 47 18.15 -13.54 -4.19
CA LEU A 47 17.38 -13.26 -5.38
C LEU A 47 15.97 -12.75 -5.03
N ALA A 48 15.35 -13.32 -3.99
CA ALA A 48 14.05 -12.90 -3.49
C ALA A 48 14.02 -11.41 -3.16
N GLY A 49 15.02 -10.92 -2.41
CA GLY A 49 15.14 -9.50 -2.09
C GLY A 49 15.31 -8.60 -3.32
N LYS A 50 16.09 -9.03 -4.32
CA LYS A 50 16.24 -8.29 -5.58
C LYS A 50 14.94 -8.23 -6.38
N ILE A 51 14.20 -9.34 -6.43
CA ILE A 51 12.94 -9.39 -7.15
C ILE A 51 11.86 -8.57 -6.44
N ALA A 52 11.80 -8.61 -5.11
CA ALA A 52 10.94 -7.72 -4.34
C ALA A 52 11.27 -6.24 -4.64
N MET A 53 12.55 -5.89 -4.69
CA MET A 53 13.01 -4.53 -5.03
C MET A 53 12.64 -4.13 -6.47
N LEU A 54 12.92 -4.98 -7.47
CA LEU A 54 12.53 -4.73 -8.86
C LEU A 54 11.00 -4.65 -9.01
N GLY A 55 10.28 -5.47 -8.25
CA GLY A 55 8.83 -5.47 -8.11
C GLY A 55 8.30 -4.12 -7.64
N ALA A 56 8.86 -3.62 -6.54
CA ALA A 56 8.51 -2.32 -5.97
C ALA A 56 8.86 -1.16 -6.92
N ILE A 57 10.00 -1.24 -7.62
CA ILE A 57 10.41 -0.24 -8.61
C ILE A 57 9.45 -0.21 -9.80
N ALA A 58 8.96 -1.34 -10.29
CA ALA A 58 8.03 -1.37 -11.41
C ALA A 58 6.56 -1.13 -11.00
N PHE A 59 6.23 -1.16 -9.71
CA PHE A 59 4.87 -0.96 -9.21
C PHE A 59 4.20 0.37 -9.64
N PRO A 60 4.89 1.53 -9.72
CA PRO A 60 4.31 2.79 -10.17
C PRO A 60 3.74 2.77 -11.58
N PHE A 61 4.24 1.91 -12.49
CA PHE A 61 3.66 1.74 -13.82
C PHE A 61 2.21 1.27 -13.72
N PHE A 62 1.92 0.34 -12.81
CA PHE A 62 0.59 -0.21 -12.59
C PHE A 62 -0.34 0.79 -11.89
N LEU A 63 0.18 1.57 -10.94
CA LEU A 63 -0.58 2.65 -10.29
C LEU A 63 -0.99 3.74 -11.28
N SER A 64 -0.10 4.10 -12.21
CA SER A 64 -0.42 5.04 -13.29
C SER A 64 -1.59 4.56 -14.14
N VAL A 65 -1.54 3.29 -14.59
CA VAL A 65 -2.63 2.68 -15.37
C VAL A 65 -3.93 2.63 -14.58
N LEU A 66 -3.87 2.21 -13.31
CA LEU A 66 -5.04 2.11 -12.45
C LEU A 66 -5.71 3.47 -12.28
N ASN A 67 -4.97 4.49 -11.83
CA ASN A 67 -5.53 5.81 -11.56
C ASN A 67 -6.09 6.46 -12.83
N TYR A 68 -5.40 6.33 -13.97
CA TYR A 68 -5.88 6.85 -15.25
C TYR A 68 -7.15 6.13 -15.73
N HIS A 69 -7.20 4.81 -15.61
CA HIS A 69 -8.40 4.04 -15.96
C HIS A 69 -9.59 4.38 -15.05
N LEU A 70 -9.33 4.60 -13.75
CA LEU A 70 -10.38 4.98 -12.81
C LEU A 70 -11.00 6.33 -13.17
N GLU A 71 -10.18 7.30 -13.58
CA GLU A 71 -10.59 8.65 -13.98
C GLU A 71 -11.28 8.71 -15.36
N THR A 72 -10.73 8.03 -16.37
CA THR A 72 -11.15 8.21 -17.78
C THR A 72 -12.01 7.08 -18.36
N ASP A 73 -12.12 5.94 -17.67
CA ASP A 73 -12.71 4.68 -18.16
C ASP A 73 -12.09 4.17 -19.48
N GLU A 74 -10.91 4.67 -19.88
CA GLU A 74 -10.21 4.28 -21.10
C GLU A 74 -9.76 2.81 -21.04
N LYS A 75 -10.02 2.05 -22.11
CA LYS A 75 -9.77 0.60 -22.18
C LYS A 75 -8.74 0.23 -23.24
N ASN A 76 -8.31 1.17 -24.07
CA ASN A 76 -7.36 0.92 -25.14
C ASN A 76 -5.95 0.62 -24.58
N MET A 77 -5.51 -0.63 -24.72
CA MET A 77 -4.22 -1.09 -24.22
C MET A 77 -3.02 -0.25 -24.70
N LYS A 78 -3.05 0.27 -25.94
CA LYS A 78 -1.95 1.12 -26.45
C LYS A 78 -1.85 2.44 -25.67
N ILE A 79 -2.99 3.01 -25.33
CA ILE A 79 -3.06 4.24 -24.54
C ILE A 79 -2.63 3.94 -23.10
N LEU A 80 -3.11 2.84 -22.51
CA LEU A 80 -2.73 2.44 -21.16
C LEU A 80 -1.22 2.21 -21.01
N VAL A 81 -0.57 1.54 -21.95
CA VAL A 81 0.90 1.37 -21.93
C VAL A 81 1.62 2.71 -22.04
N THR A 82 1.15 3.61 -22.90
CA THR A 82 1.72 4.95 -23.03
C THR A 82 1.59 5.75 -21.73
N VAL A 83 0.45 5.65 -21.07
CA VAL A 83 0.19 6.28 -19.77
C VAL A 83 1.03 5.65 -18.66
N ALA A 84 1.20 4.33 -18.66
CA ALA A 84 2.08 3.65 -17.72
C ALA A 84 3.48 4.25 -17.75
N LEU A 85 4.06 4.33 -18.96
CA LEU A 85 5.42 4.87 -19.17
C LEU A 85 5.53 6.35 -18.79
N ARG A 86 4.53 7.16 -19.16
CA ARG A 86 4.53 8.61 -18.87
C ARG A 86 4.29 8.92 -17.40
N GLY A 87 3.48 8.12 -16.71
CA GLY A 87 3.13 8.36 -15.31
C GLY A 87 4.16 7.85 -14.30
N TYR A 88 5.16 7.07 -14.74
CA TYR A 88 6.19 6.52 -13.86
C TYR A 88 6.96 7.60 -13.07
N PHE A 89 7.67 8.50 -13.76
CA PHE A 89 8.48 9.54 -13.12
C PHE A 89 7.64 10.56 -12.33
N PRO A 90 6.47 11.01 -12.81
CA PRO A 90 5.57 11.86 -12.03
C PRO A 90 5.14 11.28 -10.68
N ILE A 91 5.06 9.95 -10.54
CA ILE A 91 4.76 9.29 -9.26
C ILE A 91 6.04 9.13 -8.43
N VAL A 92 7.12 8.63 -9.02
CA VAL A 92 8.34 8.26 -8.29
C VAL A 92 9.11 9.48 -7.79
N LEU A 93 9.23 10.55 -8.58
CA LEU A 93 10.04 11.71 -8.21
C LEU A 93 9.54 12.42 -6.95
N PRO A 94 8.23 12.72 -6.79
CA PRO A 94 7.72 13.26 -5.53
C PRO A 94 8.02 12.37 -4.32
N VAL A 95 7.91 11.05 -4.45
CA VAL A 95 8.21 10.11 -3.36
C VAL A 95 9.69 10.17 -2.98
N ILE A 96 10.60 10.20 -3.96
CA ILE A 96 12.04 10.34 -3.70
C ILE A 96 12.35 11.68 -3.03
N VAL A 97 11.75 12.77 -3.50
CA VAL A 97 11.93 14.11 -2.91
C VAL A 97 11.42 14.13 -1.48
N LEU A 98 10.25 13.54 -1.20
CA LEU A 98 9.71 13.40 0.15
C LEU A 98 10.62 12.56 1.06
N ALA A 99 11.12 11.43 0.56
CA ALA A 99 12.09 10.61 1.29
C ALA A 99 13.37 11.40 1.61
N GLY A 100 13.86 12.22 0.67
CA GLY A 100 14.96 13.15 0.91
C GLY A 100 14.66 14.14 2.03
N PHE A 101 13.47 14.74 2.06
CA PHE A 101 13.05 15.62 3.15
C PHE A 101 13.01 14.89 4.50
N VAL A 102 12.49 13.66 4.53
CA VAL A 102 12.46 12.82 5.75
C VAL A 102 13.88 12.57 6.28
N VAL A 103 14.82 12.21 5.42
CA VAL A 103 16.22 11.98 5.82
C VAL A 103 16.86 13.26 6.34
N VAL A 104 16.69 14.38 5.64
CA VAL A 104 17.23 15.67 6.07
C VAL A 104 16.63 16.09 7.42
N LEU A 105 15.32 15.95 7.61
CA LEU A 105 14.65 16.24 8.88
C LEU A 105 15.15 15.33 10.01
N ALA A 106 15.33 14.04 9.74
CA ALA A 106 15.82 13.10 10.73
C ALA A 106 17.25 13.44 11.18
N LEU A 107 18.11 13.86 10.25
CA LEU A 107 19.47 14.33 10.58
C LEU A 107 19.46 15.66 11.32
N LEU A 108 18.61 16.61 10.92
CA LEU A 108 18.51 17.91 11.57
C LEU A 108 18.02 17.81 13.01
N LEU A 109 17.03 16.94 13.24
CA LEU A 109 16.43 16.74 14.55
C LEU A 109 17.22 15.77 15.44
N SER A 110 18.11 14.95 14.90
CA SER A 110 19.01 14.10 15.70
C SER A 110 20.13 14.91 16.37
N VAL A 111 20.57 16.02 15.78
CA VAL A 111 21.58 16.91 16.36
C VAL A 111 21.17 17.46 17.74
N PRO A 112 20.01 18.13 17.91
CA PRO A 112 19.60 18.62 19.23
C PRO A 112 19.37 17.48 20.23
N LEU A 113 18.84 16.32 19.79
CA LEU A 113 18.70 15.15 20.66
C LEU A 113 20.05 14.65 21.17
N SER A 114 21.07 14.65 20.31
CA SER A 114 22.45 14.32 20.70
C SER A 114 23.01 15.31 21.72
N ILE A 115 22.81 16.62 21.51
CA ILE A 115 23.25 17.67 22.44
C ILE A 115 22.55 17.54 23.81
N MET A 116 21.28 17.16 23.83
CA MET A 116 20.52 16.93 25.06
C MET A 116 20.86 15.61 25.78
N GLY A 117 21.81 14.83 25.26
CA GLY A 117 22.24 13.56 25.84
C GLY A 117 21.38 12.34 25.45
N TYR A 118 20.42 12.51 24.52
CA TYR A 118 19.55 11.44 24.02
C TYR A 118 20.05 10.80 22.72
N GLY A 119 21.26 11.13 22.25
CA GLY A 119 21.78 10.67 20.96
C GLY A 119 21.89 9.15 20.80
N SER A 120 22.02 8.42 21.92
CA SER A 120 22.08 6.96 21.96
C SER A 120 20.83 6.30 22.54
N ASP A 121 19.82 7.08 22.96
CA ASP A 121 18.58 6.54 23.52
C ASP A 121 17.71 5.93 22.41
N PRO A 122 17.49 4.61 22.40
CA PRO A 122 16.69 3.96 21.38
C PRO A 122 15.24 4.48 21.33
N PHE A 123 14.68 4.88 22.48
CA PHE A 123 13.31 5.40 22.54
C PHE A 123 13.20 6.78 21.91
N ALA A 124 14.18 7.67 22.15
CA ALA A 124 14.23 8.98 21.52
C ALA A 124 14.40 8.89 20.00
N LEU A 125 15.26 8.00 19.52
CA LEU A 125 15.46 7.75 18.08
C LEU A 125 14.21 7.15 17.43
N THR A 126 13.54 6.21 18.11
CA THR A 126 12.29 5.62 17.63
C THR A 126 11.17 6.66 17.56
N GLY A 127 11.03 7.47 18.62
CA GLY A 127 10.06 8.56 18.67
C GLY A 127 10.29 9.59 17.55
N LEU A 128 11.55 9.92 17.26
CA LEU A 128 11.91 10.79 16.14
C LEU A 128 11.47 10.21 14.79
N MET A 129 11.79 8.94 14.54
CA MET A 129 11.45 8.28 13.27
C MET A 129 9.95 8.15 13.08
N LEU A 130 9.19 7.85 14.15
CA LEU A 130 7.72 7.83 14.10
C LEU A 130 7.15 9.24 13.90
N GLY A 131 7.70 10.25 14.59
CA GLY A 131 7.27 11.64 14.51
C GLY A 131 7.45 12.26 13.12
N ILE A 132 8.46 11.83 12.36
CA ILE A 132 8.67 12.26 10.96
C ILE A 132 7.94 11.33 9.99
N GLY A 133 8.02 10.01 10.23
CA GLY A 133 7.51 8.97 9.33
C GLY A 133 5.99 8.98 9.20
N ILE A 134 5.26 9.13 10.30
CA ILE A 134 3.78 9.12 10.27
C ILE A 134 3.25 10.30 9.44
N PRO A 135 3.66 11.57 9.67
CA PRO A 135 3.27 12.67 8.80
C PRO A 135 3.71 12.51 7.35
N ALA A 136 4.92 12.02 7.09
CA ALA A 136 5.39 11.77 5.73
C ALA A 136 4.51 10.75 5.00
N LEU A 137 4.13 9.65 5.66
CA LEU A 137 3.21 8.66 5.12
C LEU A 137 1.83 9.26 4.86
N LEU A 138 1.27 10.00 5.82
CA LEU A 138 -0.02 10.69 5.65
C LEU A 138 0.01 11.64 4.45
N PHE A 139 1.02 12.50 4.33
CA PHE A 139 1.13 13.46 3.23
C PHE A 139 1.47 12.83 1.89
N SER A 140 2.07 11.63 1.88
CA SER A 140 2.31 10.87 0.66
C SER A 140 1.06 10.20 0.10
N LEU A 141 -0.05 10.17 0.87
CA LEU A 141 -1.20 9.33 0.60
C LEU A 141 -1.77 9.51 -0.80
N TYR A 142 -1.83 10.73 -1.36
CA TYR A 142 -2.46 10.99 -2.67
C TYR A 142 -1.46 11.35 -3.78
N ILE A 143 -0.15 11.13 -3.57
CA ILE A 143 0.88 11.53 -4.56
C ILE A 143 0.62 10.93 -5.95
N ASP A 144 0.32 9.64 -6.02
CA ASP A 144 0.05 8.93 -7.28
C ASP A 144 -1.26 9.34 -7.93
N ASN A 145 -2.30 9.61 -7.13
CA ASN A 145 -3.59 10.10 -7.64
C ASN A 145 -3.42 11.49 -8.26
N VAL A 146 -2.79 12.42 -7.54
CA VAL A 146 -2.53 13.78 -8.01
C VAL A 146 -1.58 13.78 -9.22
N ALA A 147 -0.51 12.99 -9.18
CA ALA A 147 0.46 12.93 -10.28
C ALA A 147 -0.17 12.46 -11.60
N VAL A 148 -1.12 11.54 -11.53
CA VAL A 148 -1.73 10.92 -12.72
C VAL A 148 -2.98 11.70 -13.16
N CYS A 149 -3.86 12.05 -12.23
CA CYS A 149 -5.13 12.69 -12.53
C CYS A 149 -4.98 14.19 -12.79
N GLU A 150 -4.24 14.90 -11.91
CA GLU A 150 -4.06 16.35 -12.04
C GLU A 150 -2.84 16.73 -12.90
N ARG A 151 -1.96 15.77 -13.22
CA ARG A 151 -0.80 15.91 -14.11
C ARG A 151 0.13 17.08 -13.72
N THR A 152 0.29 17.30 -12.42
CA THR A 152 1.09 18.39 -11.87
C THR A 152 2.60 18.10 -11.92
N LYS A 153 3.41 19.16 -11.85
CA LYS A 153 4.87 19.05 -11.65
C LYS A 153 5.20 18.53 -10.24
N ILE A 154 6.41 18.00 -10.04
CA ILE A 154 6.88 17.34 -8.80
C ILE A 154 6.47 18.06 -7.51
N PHE A 155 6.86 19.32 -7.34
CA PHE A 155 6.53 20.11 -6.14
C PHE A 155 5.04 20.47 -6.06
N GLY A 156 4.38 20.63 -7.20
CA GLY A 156 2.93 20.81 -7.28
C GLY A 156 2.20 19.59 -6.75
N THR A 157 2.65 18.38 -7.13
CA THR A 157 2.10 17.11 -6.65
C THR A 157 2.23 16.98 -5.13
N LEU A 158 3.40 17.31 -4.57
CA LEU A 158 3.61 17.28 -3.11
C LEU A 158 2.70 18.27 -2.39
N LYS A 159 2.70 19.54 -2.83
CA LYS A 159 1.86 20.59 -2.24
C LYS A 159 0.39 20.20 -2.27
N ARG A 160 -0.09 19.70 -3.41
CA ARG A 160 -1.48 19.33 -3.63
C ARG A 160 -1.88 18.10 -2.81
N SER A 161 -1.03 17.09 -2.72
CA SER A 161 -1.26 15.94 -1.83
C SER A 161 -1.36 16.37 -0.37
N MET A 162 -0.48 17.26 0.09
CA MET A 162 -0.53 17.83 1.43
C MET A 162 -1.82 18.63 1.67
N GLU A 163 -2.25 19.44 0.70
CA GLU A 163 -3.49 20.22 0.78
C GLU A 163 -4.72 19.31 0.94
N LEU A 164 -4.84 18.27 0.10
CA LEU A 164 -5.95 17.31 0.16
C LEU A 164 -6.03 16.59 1.50
N VAL A 165 -4.87 16.15 2.02
CA VAL A 165 -4.78 15.49 3.33
C VAL A 165 -5.12 16.47 4.46
N THR A 166 -4.71 17.74 4.36
CA THR A 166 -4.98 18.73 5.41
C THR A 166 -6.46 19.12 5.46
N VAL A 167 -7.11 19.26 4.30
CA VAL A 167 -8.53 19.62 4.20
C VAL A 167 -9.43 18.48 4.69
N LYS A 168 -9.07 17.22 4.40
CA LYS A 168 -9.80 16.04 4.88
C LYS A 168 -8.90 15.05 5.63
N ILE A 169 -8.29 15.51 6.72
CA ILE A 169 -7.41 14.67 7.55
C ILE A 169 -8.14 13.45 8.12
N ILE A 170 -9.42 13.61 8.47
CA ILE A 170 -10.26 12.53 8.98
C ILE A 170 -10.42 11.42 7.93
N THR A 171 -10.63 11.77 6.65
CA THR A 171 -10.73 10.78 5.56
C THR A 171 -9.40 10.06 5.35
N ALA A 172 -8.27 10.77 5.44
CA ALA A 172 -6.94 10.14 5.35
C ALA A 172 -6.69 9.16 6.51
N ILE A 173 -7.04 9.52 7.75
CA ILE A 173 -6.91 8.61 8.91
C ILE A 173 -7.82 7.39 8.73
N TRP A 174 -9.08 7.59 8.31
CA TRP A 174 -10.00 6.50 8.03
C TRP A 174 -9.50 5.58 6.93
N PHE A 175 -8.81 6.11 5.93
CA PHE A 175 -8.18 5.29 4.90
C PHE A 175 -7.24 4.25 5.53
N PHE A 176 -6.34 4.66 6.43
CA PHE A 176 -5.41 3.73 7.09
C PHE A 176 -6.12 2.74 8.00
N VAL A 177 -7.13 3.17 8.77
CA VAL A 177 -7.90 2.29 9.67
C VAL A 177 -8.64 1.21 8.88
N VAL A 178 -9.40 1.60 7.86
CA VAL A 178 -10.19 0.66 7.04
C VAL A 178 -9.27 -0.25 6.22
N SER A 179 -8.19 0.30 5.66
CA SER A 179 -7.16 -0.49 4.97
C SER A 179 -6.51 -1.53 5.88
N GLY A 180 -6.22 -1.17 7.13
CA GLY A 180 -5.70 -2.08 8.15
C GLY A 180 -6.70 -3.19 8.48
N ILE A 181 -7.99 -2.86 8.66
CA ILE A 181 -9.05 -3.85 8.90
C ILE A 181 -9.18 -4.80 7.71
N ILE A 182 -9.21 -4.30 6.48
CA ILE A 182 -9.24 -5.13 5.26
C ILE A 182 -8.02 -6.04 5.21
N ALA A 183 -6.83 -5.51 5.50
CA ALA A 183 -5.61 -6.29 5.54
C ALA A 183 -5.67 -7.43 6.56
N VAL A 184 -6.16 -7.16 7.77
CA VAL A 184 -6.35 -8.19 8.79
C VAL A 184 -7.35 -9.25 8.34
N ILE A 185 -8.52 -8.85 7.82
CA ILE A 185 -9.55 -9.79 7.37
C ILE A 185 -9.03 -10.70 6.25
N VAL A 186 -8.41 -10.13 5.22
CA VAL A 186 -7.90 -10.90 4.07
C VAL A 186 -6.72 -11.78 4.49
N SER A 187 -5.87 -11.30 5.40
CA SER A 187 -4.74 -12.09 5.92
C SER A 187 -5.19 -13.25 6.80
N VAL A 188 -6.20 -13.04 7.66
CA VAL A 188 -6.80 -14.12 8.48
C VAL A 188 -7.45 -15.16 7.57
N PHE A 189 -8.16 -14.73 6.52
CA PHE A 189 -8.70 -15.64 5.51
C PHE A 189 -7.59 -16.44 4.80
N GLY A 190 -6.49 -15.78 4.44
CA GLY A 190 -5.30 -16.44 3.90
C GLY A 190 -4.68 -17.45 4.86
N ALA A 191 -4.52 -17.10 6.13
CA ALA A 191 -4.01 -17.99 7.17
C ALA A 191 -4.92 -19.21 7.37
N PHE A 192 -6.24 -19.02 7.31
CA PHE A 192 -7.21 -20.12 7.35
C PHE A 192 -7.06 -21.06 6.14
N LEU A 193 -6.97 -20.52 4.91
CA LEU A 193 -6.73 -21.33 3.71
C LEU A 193 -5.41 -22.10 3.79
N TRP A 194 -4.35 -21.42 4.21
CA TRP A 194 -3.03 -22.03 4.41
C TRP A 194 -3.10 -23.17 5.43
N GLY A 195 -3.71 -22.93 6.59
CA GLY A 195 -3.87 -23.93 7.64
C GLY A 195 -4.77 -25.10 7.25
N ALA A 196 -5.83 -24.87 6.47
CA ALA A 196 -6.70 -25.92 5.97
C ALA A 196 -5.98 -26.86 4.99
N ILE A 197 -5.14 -26.31 4.10
CA ILE A 197 -4.40 -27.11 3.11
C ILE A 197 -3.22 -27.85 3.76
N LEU A 198 -2.50 -27.19 4.67
CA LEU A 198 -1.30 -27.75 5.32
C LEU A 198 -1.59 -28.45 6.64
N GLY A 199 -2.84 -28.52 7.08
CA GLY A 199 -3.20 -29.03 8.41
C GLY A 199 -2.67 -30.43 8.72
N SER A 200 -2.56 -31.29 7.70
CA SER A 200 -1.97 -32.64 7.84
C SER A 200 -0.49 -32.60 8.28
N ARG A 201 0.26 -31.58 7.89
CA ARG A 201 1.68 -31.37 8.27
C ARG A 201 1.84 -30.92 9.71
N PHE A 202 0.80 -30.34 10.31
CA PHE A 202 0.81 -29.85 11.69
C PHE A 202 0.18 -30.81 12.71
N THR A 203 -0.20 -32.03 12.28
CA THR A 203 -0.86 -33.03 13.13
C THR A 203 -0.07 -33.37 14.40
N GLN A 204 1.26 -33.39 14.31
CA GLN A 204 2.16 -33.61 15.45
C GLN A 204 2.09 -32.54 16.55
N PHE A 205 1.49 -31.38 16.29
CA PHE A 205 1.35 -30.30 17.25
C PHE A 205 -0.06 -30.18 17.83
N ILE A 206 -1.03 -31.00 17.39
CA ILE A 206 -2.44 -30.90 17.82
C ILE A 206 -2.60 -31.15 19.32
N GLU A 207 -1.75 -32.01 19.91
CA GLU A 207 -1.78 -32.33 21.33
C GLU A 207 -1.11 -31.27 22.22
N MET A 208 -0.40 -30.30 21.63
CA MET A 208 0.26 -29.23 22.36
C MET A 208 -0.71 -28.11 22.70
N ASN A 209 -0.57 -27.52 23.89
CA ASN A 209 -1.32 -26.31 24.23
C ASN A 209 -0.76 -25.08 23.48
N LEU A 210 -1.54 -23.99 23.42
CA LEU A 210 -1.16 -22.76 22.69
C LEU A 210 0.19 -22.19 23.14
N THR A 211 0.49 -22.23 24.44
CA THR A 211 1.75 -21.74 24.99
C THR A 211 2.96 -22.58 24.55
N GLN A 212 2.81 -23.91 24.50
CA GLN A 212 3.86 -24.83 24.04
C GLN A 212 4.08 -24.71 22.54
N GLN A 213 3.01 -24.58 21.75
CA GLN A 213 3.13 -24.34 20.31
C GLN A 213 3.90 -23.05 20.01
N GLN A 214 3.57 -21.97 20.74
CA GLN A 214 4.26 -20.69 20.56
C GLN A 214 5.74 -20.77 20.95
N GLU A 215 6.08 -21.47 22.02
CA GLU A 215 7.47 -21.70 22.43
C GLU A 215 8.24 -22.48 21.35
N VAL A 216 7.67 -23.56 20.84
CA VAL A 216 8.27 -24.38 19.77
C VAL A 216 8.45 -23.57 18.49
N PHE A 217 7.40 -22.91 17.99
CA PHE A 217 7.48 -22.16 16.73
C PHE A 217 8.36 -20.91 16.83
N SER A 218 8.53 -20.32 18.01
CA SER A 218 9.43 -19.19 18.20
C SER A 218 10.91 -19.53 17.97
N GLN A 219 11.27 -20.81 18.12
CA GLN A 219 12.63 -21.30 17.92
C GLN A 219 12.87 -21.80 16.48
N TYR A 220 11.83 -21.89 15.65
CA TYR A 220 11.95 -22.41 14.30
C TYR A 220 12.70 -21.45 13.40
N THR A 221 13.76 -21.96 12.80
CA THR A 221 14.47 -21.29 11.71
C THR A 221 13.74 -21.50 10.38
N LEU A 222 14.11 -20.75 9.34
CA LEU A 222 13.55 -20.92 8.01
C LEU A 222 13.73 -22.35 7.48
N THR A 223 14.84 -23.02 7.82
CA THR A 223 15.12 -24.40 7.43
C THR A 223 14.20 -25.39 8.14
N ASP A 224 13.84 -25.14 9.40
CA ASP A 224 12.89 -25.98 10.14
C ASP A 224 11.48 -25.87 9.53
N TRP A 225 11.09 -24.65 9.15
CA TRP A 225 9.84 -24.42 8.42
C TRP A 225 9.82 -25.13 7.06
N GLN A 226 10.92 -25.08 6.30
CA GLN A 226 11.06 -25.79 5.03
C GLN A 226 10.92 -27.32 5.20
N ALA A 227 11.56 -27.87 6.23
CA ALA A 227 11.48 -29.30 6.53
C ALA A 227 10.07 -29.73 6.95
N LEU A 228 9.38 -28.89 7.73
CA LEU A 228 8.03 -29.18 8.24
C LEU A 228 6.98 -29.18 7.13
N ILE A 229 6.96 -28.14 6.28
CA ILE A 229 5.93 -28.00 5.23
C ILE A 229 6.27 -28.84 3.99
N GLY A 230 7.56 -29.13 3.78
CA GLY A 230 8.06 -29.87 2.61
C GLY A 230 7.92 -29.11 1.28
N PRO A 231 8.40 -29.70 0.17
CA PRO A 231 8.42 -29.04 -1.15
C PRO A 231 7.02 -28.62 -1.65
N GLU A 232 6.02 -29.47 -1.44
CA GLU A 232 4.63 -29.18 -1.80
C GLU A 232 4.06 -28.02 -0.95
N GLY A 233 4.38 -28.00 0.34
CA GLY A 233 3.92 -26.95 1.24
C GLY A 233 4.54 -25.59 0.98
N ILE A 234 5.77 -25.55 0.45
CA ILE A 234 6.39 -24.31 -0.02
C ILE A 234 5.57 -23.69 -1.16
N ILE A 235 5.14 -24.51 -2.13
CA ILE A 235 4.32 -24.05 -3.26
C ILE A 235 2.97 -23.53 -2.76
N VAL A 236 2.31 -24.28 -1.87
CA VAL A 236 1.04 -23.85 -1.25
C VAL A 236 1.22 -22.52 -0.52
N THR A 237 2.28 -22.38 0.27
CA THR A 237 2.59 -21.13 1.00
C THR A 237 2.75 -19.96 0.03
N ALA A 238 3.58 -20.13 -1.00
CA ALA A 238 3.77 -19.10 -2.03
C ALA A 238 2.45 -18.70 -2.72
N LEU A 239 1.62 -19.68 -3.11
CA LEU A 239 0.35 -19.41 -3.77
C LEU A 239 -0.66 -18.70 -2.86
N VAL A 240 -0.75 -19.09 -1.58
CA VAL A 240 -1.68 -18.46 -0.64
C VAL A 240 -1.26 -17.02 -0.35
N PHE A 241 0.03 -16.76 -0.11
CA PHE A 241 0.53 -15.38 0.08
C PHE A 241 0.35 -14.52 -1.18
N GLY A 242 0.60 -15.10 -2.36
CA GLY A 242 0.32 -14.46 -3.63
C GLY A 242 -1.15 -14.12 -3.82
N PHE A 243 -2.05 -15.04 -3.47
CA PHE A 243 -3.49 -14.84 -3.57
C PHE A 243 -4.02 -13.76 -2.60
N VAL A 244 -3.54 -13.77 -1.34
CA VAL A 244 -3.84 -12.71 -0.36
C VAL A 244 -3.43 -11.35 -0.90
N THR A 245 -2.21 -11.24 -1.43
CA THR A 245 -1.68 -10.00 -2.01
C THR A 245 -2.47 -9.56 -3.24
N PHE A 246 -2.86 -10.52 -4.08
CA PHE A 246 -3.70 -10.29 -5.26
C PHE A 246 -5.05 -9.67 -4.92
N LEU A 247 -5.70 -10.11 -3.83
CA LEU A 247 -6.95 -9.53 -3.35
C LEU A 247 -6.75 -8.17 -2.67
N LEU A 248 -5.69 -8.07 -1.87
CA LEU A 248 -5.43 -6.92 -1.02
C LEU A 248 -5.14 -5.66 -1.84
N VAL A 249 -4.16 -5.74 -2.73
CA VAL A 249 -3.62 -4.59 -3.47
C VAL A 249 -4.69 -3.80 -4.22
N PRO A 250 -5.51 -4.38 -5.11
CA PRO A 250 -6.52 -3.61 -5.84
C PRO A 250 -7.57 -3.02 -4.91
N SER A 251 -7.95 -3.74 -3.85
CA SER A 251 -8.91 -3.25 -2.85
C SER A 251 -8.42 -1.97 -2.17
N LEU A 252 -7.13 -1.93 -1.78
CA LEU A 252 -6.52 -0.77 -1.13
C LEU A 252 -6.41 0.43 -2.07
N PHE A 253 -5.95 0.24 -3.31
CA PHE A 253 -5.74 1.36 -4.23
C PHE A 253 -7.03 1.93 -4.81
N ILE A 254 -8.07 1.12 -5.02
CA ILE A 254 -9.39 1.63 -5.42
C ILE A 254 -10.02 2.41 -4.25
N PHE A 255 -9.94 1.88 -3.03
CA PHE A 255 -10.45 2.60 -1.86
C PHE A 255 -9.72 3.94 -1.64
N LYS A 256 -8.40 3.94 -1.83
CA LYS A 256 -7.59 5.16 -1.83
C LYS A 256 -8.07 6.18 -2.87
N TYR A 257 -8.37 5.73 -4.09
CA TYR A 257 -8.89 6.59 -5.16
C TYR A 257 -10.26 7.21 -4.80
N GLU A 258 -11.17 6.45 -4.20
CA GLU A 258 -12.45 6.99 -3.72
C GLU A 258 -12.27 8.02 -2.60
N CYS A 259 -11.33 7.79 -1.68
CA CYS A 259 -10.96 8.78 -0.67
C CYS A 259 -10.33 10.04 -1.29
N TYR A 260 -9.57 9.90 -2.36
CA TYR A 260 -9.02 11.01 -3.13
C TYR A 260 -10.15 11.85 -3.75
N LEU A 261 -11.13 11.21 -4.40
CA LEU A 261 -12.29 11.92 -4.97
C LEU A 261 -13.06 12.71 -3.91
N ASP A 262 -13.35 12.08 -2.77
CA ASP A 262 -14.03 12.73 -1.64
C ASP A 262 -13.24 13.95 -1.11
N ALA A 263 -11.91 13.86 -1.08
CA ALA A 263 -11.05 14.98 -0.68
C ALA A 263 -11.04 16.10 -1.73
N THR A 264 -10.95 15.75 -3.03
CA THR A 264 -10.95 16.75 -4.11
C THR A 264 -12.25 17.52 -4.18
N ASP A 265 -13.40 16.87 -4.04
CA ASP A 265 -14.72 17.51 -4.13
C ASP A 265 -14.85 18.66 -3.11
N VAL A 266 -14.34 18.45 -1.89
CA VAL A 266 -14.39 19.50 -0.86
C VAL A 266 -13.39 20.62 -1.09
N VAL A 267 -12.20 20.32 -1.63
CA VAL A 267 -11.26 21.39 -2.01
C VAL A 267 -11.81 22.23 -3.15
N TRP A 268 -12.51 21.63 -4.11
CA TRP A 268 -13.20 22.36 -5.17
C TRP A 268 -14.33 23.24 -4.63
N ASP A 269 -15.11 22.74 -3.67
CA ASP A 269 -16.15 23.53 -3.00
C ASP A 269 -15.59 24.73 -2.21
N LEU A 270 -14.39 24.57 -1.62
CA LEU A 270 -13.73 25.62 -0.85
C LEU A 270 -13.00 26.66 -1.71
N SER A 271 -12.55 26.28 -2.91
CA SER A 271 -11.79 27.14 -3.84
C SER A 271 -12.67 27.79 -4.91
N GLY A 272 -13.92 27.35 -5.07
CA GLY A 272 -14.86 27.90 -6.04
C GLY A 272 -15.42 29.25 -5.62
N GLU A 273 -14.98 30.32 -6.30
CA GLU A 273 -15.72 31.58 -6.36
C GLU A 273 -17.07 31.28 -7.03
N ARG A 274 -18.16 31.36 -6.27
CA ARG A 274 -19.51 31.13 -6.78
C ARG A 274 -19.90 32.29 -7.71
N ASP A 275 -20.15 32.01 -8.98
CA ASP A 275 -20.95 32.90 -9.84
C ASP A 275 -22.34 33.10 -9.19
N GLU A 276 -22.97 34.25 -9.42
CA GLU A 276 -24.30 34.63 -8.92
C GLU A 276 -25.39 33.59 -9.28
N LYS A 277 -25.09 32.65 -10.20
CA LYS A 277 -25.97 31.56 -10.66
C LYS A 277 -25.55 30.15 -10.22
N GLY A 278 -24.55 30.00 -9.36
CA GLY A 278 -24.22 28.72 -8.70
C GLY A 278 -23.75 27.58 -9.61
N ARG A 279 -23.09 27.87 -10.75
CA ARG A 279 -22.56 26.84 -11.66
C ARG A 279 -21.03 26.79 -11.60
N HIS A 280 -20.47 25.58 -11.53
CA HIS A 280 -19.03 25.33 -11.52
C HIS A 280 -18.49 25.15 -12.94
N PHE A 281 -17.34 25.77 -13.25
CA PHE A 281 -16.57 25.48 -14.46
C PHE A 281 -15.38 24.58 -14.12
N ARG A 282 -15.16 23.53 -14.91
CA ARG A 282 -13.84 22.90 -15.05
C ARG A 282 -13.02 23.80 -15.97
N LEU A 283 -11.92 24.36 -15.48
CA LEU A 283 -10.88 24.96 -16.35
C LEU A 283 -10.02 23.84 -16.96
#